data_AF-A0A142YP04-F1
#
_entry.id   AF-A0A142YP04-F1
#
_cell.length_a   1.000
_cell.length_b   1.000
_cell.length_c   1.000
_cell.angle_alpha   90.00
_cell.angle_beta   90.00
_cell.angle_gamma   90.00
#
_symmetry.space_group_name_H-M   'P 1'
#
loop_
_entity.id
_entity.type
_entity.pdbx_description
1 polymer ?
#
loop_
_entity_poly.entity_id
_entity_poly.type
_entity_poly.pdbx_seq_one_letter_code
_entity_poly.pdbx_strand_id
1 'polypeptide(L)'
;MADARTPLERALTLAAVSGLRATMGPALLDSSRRGGGRRSGWVLGALGEMAVDKLGLFTRRYRPMLMVPHALAGAYAARESLRRDGVEDASGPIMGAVVAAGVAGVAPIARMALNKGLGVNDAVLSMAEDYLALKFGGEAVGLSMEQLGDAAKDALGDLRDKVAPDLEMPAIPGMAPSPPLAGRV
;
A
#
# COMPACT_ATOMS: atom_id res chain seq x y z
N MET A 1 -3.99 -1.23 -23.48
CA MET A 1 -5.11 -0.29 -23.63
C MET A 1 -5.10 0.61 -22.41
N ALA A 2 -4.44 1.76 -22.52
CA ALA A 2 -4.53 2.86 -21.55
C ALA A 2 -5.52 3.88 -22.14
N ASP A 3 -6.23 4.62 -21.29
CA ASP A 3 -7.30 5.61 -21.58
C ASP A 3 -8.72 5.08 -21.84
N ALA A 4 -9.45 4.79 -20.76
CA ALA A 4 -10.91 4.85 -20.79
C ALA A 4 -11.55 5.52 -19.56
N ARG A 5 -10.76 5.95 -18.56
CA ARG A 5 -11.30 6.66 -17.39
C ARG A 5 -10.94 8.13 -17.47
N THR A 6 -11.92 8.98 -17.18
CA THR A 6 -11.66 10.43 -17.08
C THR A 6 -10.69 10.73 -15.93
N PRO A 7 -9.92 11.83 -15.99
CA PRO A 7 -9.01 12.25 -14.90
C PRO A 7 -9.66 12.26 -13.52
N LEU A 8 -10.91 12.70 -13.48
CA LEU A 8 -11.74 12.74 -12.28
C LEU A 8 -12.11 11.33 -11.81
N GLU A 9 -12.57 10.45 -12.69
CA GLU A 9 -12.92 9.08 -12.34
C GLU A 9 -11.72 8.30 -11.79
N ARG A 10 -10.52 8.50 -12.36
CA ARG A 10 -9.27 7.95 -11.84
C ARG A 10 -8.99 8.46 -10.43
N ALA A 11 -9.09 9.78 -10.22
CA ALA A 11 -8.88 10.43 -8.93
C ALA A 11 -9.86 9.92 -7.86
N LEU A 12 -11.14 9.79 -8.20
CA LEU A 12 -12.18 9.27 -7.30
C LEU A 12 -12.00 7.78 -7.01
N THR A 13 -11.58 6.98 -8.00
CA THR A 13 -11.27 5.55 -7.79
C THR A 13 -10.11 5.39 -6.81
N LEU A 14 -9.04 6.19 -6.96
CA LEU A 14 -7.91 6.17 -6.05
C LEU A 14 -8.28 6.68 -4.65
N ALA A 15 -9.17 7.65 -4.56
CA ALA A 15 -9.74 8.09 -3.29
C ALA A 15 -10.58 6.99 -2.64
N ALA A 16 -11.41 6.28 -3.40
CA ALA A 16 -12.19 5.15 -2.89
C ALA A 16 -11.27 4.03 -2.38
N VAL A 17 -10.22 3.70 -3.12
CA VAL A 17 -9.20 2.73 -2.69
C VAL A 17 -8.48 3.21 -1.43
N SER A 18 -8.18 4.52 -1.32
CA SER A 18 -7.66 5.13 -0.10
C SER A 18 -8.65 5.09 1.08
N GLY A 19 -9.94 4.96 0.79
CA GLY A 19 -11.01 4.77 1.77
C GLY A 19 -11.13 3.33 2.28
N LEU A 20 -10.66 2.35 1.51
CA LEU A 20 -10.55 0.96 1.95
C LEU A 20 -9.24 0.74 2.73
N ARG A 21 -8.15 1.35 2.26
CA ARG A 21 -6.82 1.29 2.88
C ARG A 21 -6.13 2.64 2.71
N ALA A 22 -5.87 3.32 3.81
CA ALA A 22 -5.36 4.70 3.80
C ALA A 22 -4.10 4.86 2.95
N THR A 23 -3.19 3.89 2.98
CA THR A 23 -1.91 4.01 2.26
C THR A 23 -1.96 3.53 0.81
N MET A 24 -3.03 2.86 0.38
CA MET A 24 -3.06 2.15 -0.90
C MET A 24 -3.23 3.08 -2.11
N GLY A 25 -4.10 4.08 -2.07
CA GLY A 25 -4.22 5.04 -3.18
C GLY A 25 -2.93 5.83 -3.43
N PRO A 26 -2.25 6.37 -2.39
CA PRO A 26 -0.92 6.95 -2.53
C PRO A 26 0.13 5.97 -3.08
N ALA A 27 0.13 4.72 -2.62
CA ALA A 27 1.05 3.68 -3.09
C ALA A 27 0.90 3.39 -4.58
N LEU A 28 -0.34 3.26 -5.05
CA LEU A 28 -0.65 3.00 -6.47
C LEU A 28 -0.29 4.18 -7.37
N LEU A 29 -0.51 5.41 -6.90
CA LEU A 29 -0.06 6.59 -7.61
C LEU A 29 1.45 6.64 -7.69
N ASP A 30 2.16 6.32 -6.61
CA ASP A 30 3.60 6.37 -6.57
C ASP A 30 4.23 5.30 -7.49
N SER A 31 3.72 4.07 -7.45
CA SER A 31 4.17 2.97 -8.31
C SER A 31 3.92 3.22 -9.81
N SER A 32 2.94 4.05 -10.15
CA SER A 32 2.65 4.39 -11.55
C SER A 32 3.61 5.43 -12.15
N ARG A 33 4.46 6.08 -11.35
CA ARG A 33 5.48 7.01 -11.85
C ARG A 33 6.69 6.23 -12.35
N ARG A 34 6.78 6.02 -13.67
CA ARG A 34 8.00 5.50 -14.32
C ARG A 34 9.15 6.49 -14.13
N GLY A 35 10.06 6.22 -13.19
CA GLY A 35 11.39 6.85 -13.14
C GLY A 35 11.59 8.06 -12.22
N GLY A 36 11.04 8.07 -11.00
CA GLY A 36 11.10 9.24 -10.12
C GLY A 36 11.63 9.03 -8.70
N GLY A 37 12.81 8.41 -8.53
CA GLY A 37 13.85 8.68 -7.51
C GLY A 37 13.52 8.93 -6.02
N ARG A 38 12.28 8.85 -5.57
CA ARG A 38 11.89 9.15 -4.19
C ARG A 38 11.23 7.93 -3.60
N ARG A 39 12.07 7.12 -2.94
CA ARG A 39 11.74 6.10 -1.94
C ARG A 39 10.52 6.51 -1.12
N SER A 40 9.32 6.17 -1.57
CA SER A 40 8.12 6.49 -0.82
C SER A 40 7.72 5.25 -0.03
N GLY A 41 7.66 5.38 1.29
CA GLY A 41 7.22 4.32 2.18
C GLY A 41 5.75 3.97 2.03
N TRP A 42 5.03 4.49 1.02
CA TRP A 42 3.61 4.25 0.81
C TRP A 42 3.32 2.81 0.41
N VAL A 43 4.14 2.21 -0.46
CA VAL A 43 4.00 0.79 -0.83
C VAL A 43 4.22 -0.11 0.38
N LEU A 44 5.25 0.18 1.16
CA LEU A 44 5.56 -0.50 2.42
C LEU A 44 4.47 -0.30 3.48
N GLY A 45 3.91 0.90 3.55
CA GLY A 45 2.75 1.24 4.37
C GLY A 45 1.52 0.44 3.97
N ALA A 46 1.24 0.28 2.67
CA ALA A 46 0.11 -0.50 2.15
C ALA A 46 0.27 -1.98 2.44
N LEU A 47 1.48 -2.52 2.28
CA LEU A 47 1.80 -3.89 2.68
C LEU A 47 1.67 -4.09 4.20
N GLY A 48 2.13 -3.12 4.99
CA GLY A 48 1.98 -3.14 6.44
C GLY A 48 0.51 -3.08 6.88
N GLU A 49 -0.28 -2.18 6.30
CA GLU A 49 -1.73 -2.07 6.54
C GLU A 49 -2.45 -3.39 6.16
N MET A 50 -1.99 -4.08 5.09
CA MET A 50 -2.49 -5.41 4.66
C MET A 50 -2.13 -6.52 5.63
N ALA A 51 -0.89 -6.54 6.11
CA ALA A 51 -0.43 -7.52 7.09
C ALA A 51 -1.14 -7.34 8.44
N VAL A 52 -1.29 -6.10 8.91
CA VAL A 52 -1.90 -5.82 10.22
C VAL A 52 -3.41 -6.10 10.22
N ASP A 53 -4.13 -5.84 9.13
CA ASP A 53 -5.56 -6.19 9.01
C ASP A 53 -5.79 -7.71 9.16
N LYS A 54 -4.88 -8.53 8.61
CA LYS A 54 -4.97 -9.99 8.68
C LYS A 54 -4.62 -10.59 10.04
N LEU A 55 -3.83 -9.89 10.85
CA LEU A 55 -3.46 -10.33 12.20
C LEU A 55 -4.57 -10.11 13.23
N GLY A 56 -5.71 -9.51 12.84
CA GLY A 56 -6.84 -9.24 13.75
C GLY A 56 -6.50 -8.28 14.89
N LEU A 57 -5.35 -7.61 14.82
CA LEU A 57 -4.87 -6.67 15.85
C LEU A 57 -5.79 -5.46 15.97
N PHE A 58 -6.41 -5.04 14.87
CA PHE A 58 -7.49 -4.06 14.88
C PHE A 58 -8.85 -4.75 15.08
N THR A 59 -9.10 -5.16 16.33
CA THR A 59 -10.45 -5.55 16.75
C THR A 59 -11.41 -4.37 16.55
N ARG A 60 -12.39 -4.55 15.66
CA ARG A 60 -13.60 -3.76 15.44
C ARG A 60 -13.77 -2.59 16.41
N ARG A 61 -13.23 -1.43 16.07
CA ARG A 61 -13.71 -0.17 16.66
C ARG A 61 -13.90 0.82 15.53
N TYR A 62 -15.16 0.94 15.12
CA TYR A 62 -15.73 2.15 14.52
C TYR A 62 -15.19 3.36 15.30
N ARG A 63 -14.08 3.93 14.82
CA ARG A 63 -13.51 5.13 15.38
C ARG A 63 -13.46 6.15 14.26
N PRO A 64 -14.18 7.27 14.38
CA PRO A 64 -14.05 8.41 13.50
C PRO A 64 -12.58 8.85 13.30
N MET A 65 -11.72 8.56 14.29
CA MET A 65 -10.26 8.76 14.17
C MET A 65 -9.60 8.00 13.02
N LEU A 66 -10.14 6.86 12.59
CA LEU A 66 -9.65 6.14 11.40
C LEU A 66 -10.11 6.81 10.11
N MET A 67 -11.15 7.66 10.10
CA MET A 67 -11.57 8.36 8.88
C MET A 67 -10.60 9.46 8.46
N VAL A 68 -9.92 10.09 9.43
CA VAL A 68 -8.94 11.16 9.17
C VAL A 68 -7.80 10.71 8.25
N PRO A 69 -7.07 9.61 8.52
CA PRO A 69 -6.00 9.16 7.63
C PRO A 69 -6.52 8.76 6.24
N HIS A 70 -7.69 8.13 6.14
CA HIS A 70 -8.29 7.75 4.86
C HIS A 70 -8.70 9.00 4.05
N ALA A 71 -9.31 10.00 4.69
CA ALA A 71 -9.70 11.25 4.05
C ALA A 71 -8.48 12.03 3.56
N LEU A 72 -7.42 12.15 4.38
CA LEU A 72 -6.17 12.81 3.98
C LEU A 72 -5.49 12.10 2.81
N ALA A 73 -5.45 10.76 2.86
CA ALA A 73 -4.90 9.96 1.78
C ALA A 73 -5.72 10.07 0.48
N GLY A 74 -7.05 10.05 0.59
CA GLY A 74 -7.95 10.24 -0.54
C GLY A 74 -7.83 11.63 -1.16
N ALA A 75 -7.70 12.66 -0.33
CA ALA A 75 -7.45 14.03 -0.78
C ALA A 75 -6.10 14.14 -1.52
N TYR A 76 -5.04 13.56 -0.95
CA TYR A 76 -3.72 13.52 -1.56
C TYR A 76 -3.75 12.77 -2.89
N ALA A 77 -4.35 11.58 -2.92
CA ALA A 77 -4.42 10.75 -4.10
C ALA A 77 -5.22 11.42 -5.23
N ALA A 78 -6.37 12.02 -4.91
CA ALA A 78 -7.18 12.73 -5.89
C ALA A 78 -6.44 13.97 -6.44
N ARG A 79 -5.82 14.76 -5.56
CA ARG A 79 -5.00 15.92 -5.95
C ARG A 79 -3.89 15.54 -6.90
N GLU A 80 -3.13 14.50 -6.53
CA GLU A 80 -1.96 14.09 -7.29
C GLU A 80 -2.32 13.40 -8.59
N SER A 81 -3.44 12.67 -8.62
CA SER A 81 -4.02 12.13 -9.86
C SER A 81 -4.43 13.24 -10.82
N LEU A 82 -5.16 14.26 -10.37
CA LEU A 82 -5.63 15.36 -11.23
C LEU A 82 -4.46 16.24 -11.72
N ARG A 83 -3.49 16.51 -10.84
CA ARG A 83 -2.28 17.27 -11.20
C ARG A 83 -1.49 16.63 -12.34
N ARG A 84 -1.43 15.29 -12.39
CA ARG A 84 -0.75 14.58 -13.48
C ARG A 84 -1.39 14.81 -14.84
N ASP A 85 -2.69 15.04 -14.88
CA ASP A 85 -3.42 15.31 -16.12
C ASP A 85 -3.52 16.81 -16.41
N GLY A 86 -2.76 17.66 -15.68
CA GLY A 86 -2.76 19.11 -15.84
C GLY A 86 -4.03 19.80 -15.32
N VAL A 87 -4.88 19.09 -14.57
CA VAL A 87 -6.13 19.63 -14.03
C VAL A 87 -5.87 20.25 -12.66
N GLU A 88 -5.85 21.58 -12.62
CA GLU A 88 -5.78 22.34 -11.36
C GLU A 88 -7.19 22.69 -10.86
N ASP A 89 -7.87 21.69 -10.31
CA ASP A 89 -9.17 21.88 -9.65
C ASP A 89 -9.02 21.83 -8.12
N ALA A 90 -9.39 22.93 -7.46
CA ALA A 90 -9.38 23.05 -6.00
C ALA A 90 -10.43 22.14 -5.32
N SER A 91 -11.46 21.71 -6.04
CA SER A 91 -12.52 20.83 -5.52
C SER A 91 -12.12 19.35 -5.51
N GLY A 92 -11.18 18.94 -6.37
CA GLY A 92 -10.71 17.56 -6.50
C GLY A 92 -10.20 16.92 -5.21
N PRO A 93 -9.31 17.59 -4.43
CA PRO A 93 -8.86 17.07 -3.14
C PRO A 93 -10.00 16.93 -2.12
N ILE A 94 -10.97 17.86 -2.13
CA ILE A 94 -12.13 17.83 -1.21
C ILE A 94 -13.02 16.63 -1.56
N MET A 95 -13.34 16.44 -2.84
CA MET A 95 -14.11 15.28 -3.29
C MET A 95 -13.39 13.98 -2.98
N GLY A 96 -12.06 13.92 -3.18
CA GLY A 96 -11.25 12.77 -2.79
C GLY A 96 -11.33 12.46 -1.29
N ALA A 97 -11.28 13.49 -0.43
CA ALA A 97 -11.43 13.32 1.01
C ALA A 97 -12.79 12.74 1.38
N VAL A 98 -13.87 13.30 0.81
CA VAL A 98 -15.26 12.89 1.07
C VAL A 98 -15.49 11.46 0.62
N VAL A 99 -15.03 11.09 -0.59
CA VAL A 99 -15.18 9.73 -1.10
C VAL A 99 -14.43 8.74 -0.20
N ALA A 100 -13.18 9.03 0.15
CA ALA A 100 -12.39 8.14 1.00
C ALA A 100 -13.01 7.98 2.39
N ALA A 101 -13.47 9.07 3.01
CA ALA A 101 -14.17 9.03 4.28
C ALA A 101 -15.49 8.24 4.20
N GLY A 102 -16.26 8.42 3.14
CA GLY A 102 -17.49 7.69 2.89
C GLY A 102 -17.26 6.18 2.75
N VAL A 103 -16.26 5.79 1.94
CA VAL A 103 -15.90 4.38 1.76
C VAL A 103 -15.39 3.78 3.08
N ALA A 104 -14.53 4.47 3.82
CA ALA A 104 -14.06 4.02 5.14
C ALA A 104 -15.21 3.85 6.15
N GLY A 105 -16.28 4.65 6.03
CA GLY A 105 -17.47 4.55 6.87
C GLY A 105 -18.38 3.38 6.51
N VAL A 106 -18.52 3.04 5.22
CA VAL A 106 -19.45 2.02 4.72
C VAL A 106 -18.83 0.63 4.65
N ALA A 107 -17.53 0.52 4.35
CA ALA A 107 -16.84 -0.77 4.20
C ALA A 107 -17.01 -1.70 5.43
N PRO A 108 -16.91 -1.22 6.69
CA PRO A 108 -17.10 -2.07 7.86
C PRO A 108 -18.56 -2.55 8.02
N ILE A 109 -19.57 -1.73 7.66
CA ILE A 109 -20.98 -2.14 7.64
C ILE A 109 -21.19 -3.23 6.60
N ALA A 110 -20.69 -3.04 5.37
CA ALA A 110 -20.83 -4.02 4.30
C ALA A 110 -20.22 -5.37 4.71
N ARG A 111 -19.01 -5.34 5.30
CA ARG A 111 -18.32 -6.53 5.81
C ARG A 111 -19.10 -7.22 6.93
N MET A 112 -19.66 -6.45 7.87
CA MET A 112 -20.48 -7.01 8.95
C MET A 112 -21.80 -7.60 8.45
N ALA A 113 -22.43 -6.98 7.46
CA ALA A 113 -23.64 -7.48 6.82
C ALA A 113 -23.38 -8.77 6.02
N LEU A 114 -22.28 -8.85 5.27
CA LEU A 114 -21.90 -10.04 4.51
C LEU A 114 -21.53 -11.23 5.41
N ASN A 115 -20.77 -10.98 6.47
CA ASN A 115 -20.42 -12.02 7.44
C ASN A 115 -21.66 -12.55 8.16
N LYS A 116 -22.55 -11.66 8.65
CA LYS A 116 -23.79 -12.07 9.33
C LYS A 116 -24.85 -12.65 8.39
N GLY A 117 -24.95 -12.16 7.16
CA GLY A 117 -26.02 -12.50 6.21
C GLY A 117 -25.72 -13.72 5.35
N LEU A 118 -24.45 -13.90 4.95
CA LEU A 118 -24.03 -15.00 4.06
C LEU A 118 -23.12 -16.03 4.75
N GLY A 119 -22.76 -15.80 6.03
CA GLY A 119 -21.87 -16.69 6.77
C GLY A 119 -20.43 -16.73 6.23
N VAL A 120 -20.05 -15.76 5.40
CA VAL A 120 -18.70 -15.72 4.80
C VAL A 120 -17.68 -15.33 5.88
N ASN A 121 -16.61 -16.12 5.96
CA ASN A 121 -15.52 -15.87 6.88
C ASN A 121 -14.87 -14.49 6.61
N ASP A 122 -14.62 -13.74 7.68
CA ASP A 122 -14.03 -12.41 7.64
C ASP A 122 -12.66 -12.38 6.94
N ALA A 123 -11.88 -13.46 7.05
CA ALA A 123 -10.60 -13.60 6.35
C ALA A 123 -10.77 -13.63 4.81
N VAL A 124 -11.82 -14.29 4.32
CA VAL A 124 -12.12 -14.36 2.88
C VAL A 124 -12.61 -13.00 2.38
N LEU A 125 -13.43 -12.30 3.17
CA LEU A 125 -13.89 -10.95 2.86
C LEU A 125 -12.74 -9.95 2.80
N SER A 126 -11.80 -10.00 3.75
CA SER A 126 -10.57 -9.19 3.74
C SER A 126 -9.72 -9.44 2.49
N MET A 127 -9.56 -10.71 2.07
CA MET A 127 -8.83 -11.03 0.85
C MET A 127 -9.53 -10.53 -0.41
N ALA A 128 -10.87 -10.62 -0.47
CA ALA A 128 -11.63 -10.11 -1.59
C ALA A 128 -11.52 -8.58 -1.67
N GLU A 129 -11.59 -7.89 -0.53
CA GLU A 129 -11.41 -6.44 -0.42
C GLU A 129 -10.03 -6.00 -0.93
N ASP A 130 -8.96 -6.69 -0.49
CA ASP A 130 -7.59 -6.50 -0.96
C ASP A 130 -7.45 -6.63 -2.47
N TYR A 131 -8.01 -7.72 -3.02
CA TYR A 131 -7.95 -8.01 -4.44
C TYR A 131 -8.70 -6.95 -5.26
N LEU A 132 -9.90 -6.56 -4.82
CA LEU A 132 -10.69 -5.54 -5.50
C LEU A 132 -9.98 -4.18 -5.44
N ALA A 133 -9.42 -3.82 -4.30
CA ALA A 133 -8.69 -2.56 -4.13
C ALA A 133 -7.44 -2.49 -5.03
N LEU A 134 -6.66 -3.58 -5.10
CA LEU A 134 -5.51 -3.70 -6.01
C LEU A 134 -5.95 -3.69 -7.48
N LYS A 135 -7.04 -4.36 -7.83
CA LYS A 135 -7.53 -4.44 -9.20
C LYS A 135 -8.04 -3.10 -9.69
N PHE A 136 -9.00 -2.50 -8.98
CA PHE A 136 -9.58 -1.21 -9.39
C PHE A 136 -8.56 -0.08 -9.31
N GLY A 137 -7.71 -0.12 -8.29
CA GLY A 137 -6.63 0.84 -8.11
C GLY A 137 -5.55 0.71 -9.18
N GLY A 138 -5.10 -0.51 -9.49
CA GLY A 138 -4.15 -0.79 -10.56
C GLY A 138 -4.68 -0.38 -11.93
N GLU A 139 -5.92 -0.75 -12.26
CA GLU A 139 -6.60 -0.30 -13.48
C GLU A 139 -6.68 1.23 -13.57
N ALA A 140 -6.98 1.91 -12.45
CA ALA A 140 -7.06 3.36 -12.42
C ALA A 140 -5.73 4.02 -12.79
N VAL A 141 -4.59 3.46 -12.36
CA VAL A 141 -3.26 4.01 -12.66
C VAL A 141 -2.57 3.36 -13.87
N GLY A 142 -3.26 2.46 -14.58
CA GLY A 142 -2.73 1.77 -15.75
C GLY A 142 -1.64 0.74 -15.43
N LEU A 143 -1.64 0.17 -14.23
CA LEU A 143 -0.71 -0.87 -13.80
C LEU A 143 -1.35 -2.27 -13.88
N SER A 144 -0.60 -3.24 -14.37
CA SER A 144 -0.98 -4.66 -14.30
C SER A 144 -0.71 -5.24 -12.90
N MET A 145 -1.37 -6.35 -12.56
CA MET A 145 -1.10 -7.07 -11.31
C MET A 145 0.36 -7.55 -11.21
N GLU A 146 1.00 -7.85 -12.33
CA GLU A 146 2.42 -8.20 -12.37
C GLU A 146 3.29 -7.00 -11.96
N GLN A 147 3.02 -5.81 -12.50
CA GLN A 147 3.73 -4.58 -12.15
C GLN A 147 3.51 -4.19 -10.69
N LEU A 148 2.31 -4.42 -10.15
CA LEU A 148 2.03 -4.24 -8.73
C LEU A 148 2.82 -5.23 -7.86
N GLY A 149 2.92 -6.49 -8.30
CA GLY A 149 3.70 -7.52 -7.64
C GLY A 149 5.19 -7.21 -7.62
N ASP A 150 5.73 -6.67 -8.71
CA ASP A 150 7.13 -6.28 -8.80
C ASP A 150 7.42 -5.06 -7.91
N ALA A 151 6.54 -4.04 -7.91
CA ALA A 151 6.66 -2.92 -6.98
C ALA A 151 6.64 -3.35 -5.50
N ALA A 152 5.86 -4.38 -5.15
CA ALA A 152 5.84 -4.94 -3.81
C ALA A 152 7.14 -5.67 -3.45
N LYS A 153 7.70 -6.45 -4.39
CA LYS A 153 8.99 -7.14 -4.21
C LYS A 153 10.13 -6.15 -4.05
N ASP A 154 10.17 -5.11 -4.88
CA ASP A 154 11.19 -4.06 -4.82
C ASP A 154 11.15 -3.34 -3.47
N ALA A 155 9.96 -2.97 -2.99
CA ALA A 155 9.79 -2.33 -1.68
C ALA A 155 10.24 -3.23 -0.52
N LEU A 156 10.03 -4.54 -0.62
CA LEU A 156 10.48 -5.51 0.39
C LEU A 156 11.99 -5.75 0.32
N GLY A 157 12.56 -5.78 -0.88
CA GLY A 157 14.00 -5.83 -1.12
C GLY A 157 14.70 -4.63 -0.50
N ASP A 158 14.19 -3.43 -0.76
CA ASP A 158 14.68 -2.17 -0.17
C ASP A 158 14.61 -2.16 1.36
N LEU A 159 13.59 -2.75 1.96
CA LEU A 159 13.49 -2.91 3.41
C LEU A 159 14.57 -3.85 3.92
N ARG A 160 14.71 -5.02 3.29
CA ARG A 160 15.72 -6.02 3.66
C ARG A 160 17.10 -5.40 3.62
N ASP A 161 17.43 -4.66 2.57
CA ASP A 161 18.75 -4.04 2.40
C ASP A 161 19.00 -2.92 3.42
N LYS A 162 17.95 -2.22 3.87
CA LYS A 162 18.03 -1.21 4.94
C LYS A 162 18.10 -1.76 6.35
N VAL A 163 17.49 -2.92 6.61
CA VAL A 163 17.50 -3.57 7.92
C VAL A 163 18.73 -4.47 8.08
N ALA A 164 19.32 -4.93 6.97
CA ALA A 164 20.52 -5.76 6.94
C ALA A 164 21.79 -5.09 6.35
N PRO A 165 22.13 -3.82 6.63
CA PRO A 165 23.48 -3.32 6.35
C PRO A 165 24.49 -3.72 7.45
N ASP A 166 24.03 -4.06 8.66
CA ASP A 166 24.87 -4.32 9.85
C ASP A 166 24.98 -5.81 10.24
N LEU A 167 24.72 -6.73 9.32
CA LEU A 167 25.14 -8.14 9.47
C LEU A 167 26.53 -8.35 8.85
N GLU A 168 27.44 -7.38 8.97
CA GLU A 168 28.84 -7.76 9.18
C GLU A 168 28.87 -8.46 10.53
N MET A 169 28.88 -9.80 10.51
CA MET A 169 29.23 -10.58 11.69
C MET A 169 30.48 -9.94 12.29
N PRO A 170 30.48 -9.51 13.57
CA PRO A 170 31.72 -9.08 14.20
C PRO A 170 32.68 -10.24 14.05
N ALA A 171 33.76 -10.03 13.27
CA ALA A 171 34.82 -11.01 13.15
C ALA A 171 35.28 -11.31 14.58
N ILE A 172 35.00 -12.51 15.05
CA ILE A 172 35.38 -12.94 16.40
C ILE A 172 36.90 -12.76 16.48
N PRO A 173 37.42 -11.85 17.34
CA PRO A 173 38.86 -11.67 17.49
C PRO A 173 39.37 -12.95 18.16
N GLY A 174 39.97 -13.85 17.39
CA GLY A 174 40.49 -15.10 17.95
C GLY A 174 40.83 -16.20 16.95
N MET A 175 40.35 -16.16 15.72
CA MET A 175 40.73 -17.17 14.73
C MET A 175 41.97 -16.71 13.94
N ALA A 176 43.08 -16.54 14.67
CA ALA A 176 44.39 -16.53 14.04
C ALA A 176 44.62 -17.93 13.42
N PRO A 177 44.99 -18.05 12.14
CA PRO A 177 45.38 -19.33 11.59
C PRO A 177 46.66 -19.80 12.31
N SER A 178 46.58 -20.94 12.97
CA SER A 178 47.73 -21.62 13.58
C SER A 178 48.85 -21.75 12.54
N PRO A 179 50.11 -21.40 12.85
CA PRO A 179 51.20 -21.59 11.91
C PRO A 179 51.40 -23.09 11.65
N PRO A 180 51.76 -23.50 10.41
CA PRO A 180 51.99 -24.90 10.11
C PRO A 180 53.21 -25.40 10.88
N LEU A 181 52.98 -26.37 11.76
CA LEU A 181 54.04 -27.08 12.47
C LEU A 181 54.72 -28.09 11.54
N ALA A 182 55.98 -27.76 11.25
CA ALA A 182 57.13 -28.65 11.03
C ALA A 182 57.31 -29.33 9.66
N GLY A 183 58.50 -29.05 9.09
CA GLY A 183 59.21 -29.97 8.20
C GLY A 183 60.72 -29.75 8.32
N ARG A 184 61.34 -30.46 9.27
CA ARG A 184 62.77 -30.81 9.25
C ARG A 184 63.04 -31.64 7.99
N VAL A 185 63.97 -31.20 7.13
CA VAL A 185 65.10 -32.00 6.57
C VAL A 185 66.26 -31.04 6.36
#